data_AF-A0A972EIA0-F1
#
_entry.id   AF-A0A972EIA0-F1
#
_cell.length_a   1.000
_cell.length_b   1.000
_cell.length_c   1.000
_cell.angle_alpha   90.00
_cell.angle_beta   90.00
_cell.angle_gamma   90.00
#
_symmetry.space_group_name_H-M   'P 1'
#
loop_
_entity.id
_entity.type
_entity.pdbx_description
1 polymer ?
#
loop_
_entity_poly.entity_id
_entity_poly.type
_entity_poly.pdbx_seq_one_letter_code
_entity_poly.pdbx_strand_id
1 'polypeptide(L)' 'MNTSDIFTHSVTYTPAGQPFFCMENQTCSTDAINLNAAGKEEEAHLVILEPGESIKGWIRFSIETI' A
#
# COMPACT_ATOMS: atom_id res chain seq x y z
N MET A 1 -11.29 8.61 -0.46
CA MET A 1 -10.21 8.23 0.48
C MET A 1 -8.96 8.99 0.08
N ASN A 2 -8.22 9.52 1.04
CA ASN A 2 -6.93 10.17 0.81
C ASN A 2 -5.85 9.45 1.61
N THR A 3 -4.63 9.39 1.08
CA THR A 3 -3.48 8.79 1.76
C THR A 3 -2.28 9.72 1.65
N SER A 4 -1.31 9.55 2.54
CA SER A 4 0.04 10.05 2.28
C SER A 4 0.68 9.31 1.09
N ASP A 5 1.67 9.93 0.46
CA ASP A 5 2.31 9.43 -0.78
C ASP A 5 3.05 8.09 -0.63
N ILE A 6 3.33 7.65 0.61
CA ILE A 6 4.07 6.41 0.87
C ILE A 6 3.30 5.14 0.47
N PHE A 7 1.99 5.23 0.26
CA PHE A 7 1.14 4.10 -0.13
C PHE A 7 1.08 4.01 -1.66
N THR A 8 2.10 3.43 -2.27
CA THR A 8 2.27 3.35 -3.73
C THR A 8 1.42 2.27 -4.39
N HIS A 9 0.87 1.34 -3.60
CA HIS A 9 0.07 0.22 -4.08
C HIS A 9 -1.28 0.14 -3.37
N SER A 10 -2.25 -0.48 -4.03
CA SER A 10 -3.50 -0.87 -3.39
C SER A 10 -4.03 -2.19 -3.94
N VAL A 11 -4.46 -3.09 -3.04
CA VAL A 11 -5.20 -4.30 -3.40
C VAL A 11 -6.68 -4.07 -3.13
N THR A 12 -7.53 -4.35 -4.13
CA THR A 12 -8.98 -4.39 -3.97
C THR A 12 -9.43 -5.83 -4.03
N TYR A 13 -10.17 -6.28 -3.02
CA TYR A 13 -10.66 -7.64 -2.94
C TYR A 13 -12.15 -7.66 -2.62
N THR A 14 -12.91 -8.47 -3.37
CA THR A 14 -14.34 -8.71 -3.13
C THR A 14 -14.54 -10.20 -2.89
N PRO A 15 -14.65 -10.64 -1.63
CA PRO A 15 -14.85 -12.04 -1.33
C PRO A 15 -16.20 -12.53 -1.89
N ALA A 16 -16.18 -13.73 -2.48
CA ALA A 16 -17.36 -14.30 -3.12
C ALA A 16 -18.52 -14.46 -2.12
N GLY A 17 -19.69 -13.94 -2.48
CA GLY A 17 -20.91 -14.04 -1.69
C GLY A 17 -20.95 -13.18 -0.42
N GLN A 18 -20.00 -12.26 -0.23
CA GLN A 18 -19.96 -11.40 0.95
C GLN A 18 -20.42 -9.95 0.63
N PRO A 19 -21.16 -9.29 1.55
CA PRO A 19 -21.66 -7.93 1.34
C PRO A 19 -20.62 -6.86 1.73
N PHE A 20 -19.34 -7.12 1.48
CA PHE A 20 -18.26 -6.19 1.75
C PHE A 20 -17.14 -6.32 0.71
N PHE A 21 -16.25 -5.32 0.69
CA PHE A 21 -15.01 -5.35 -0.07
C PHE A 21 -13.87 -4.83 0.80
N CYS A 22 -12.64 -5.20 0.44
CA CYS A 22 -11.42 -4.70 1.04
C CYS A 22 -10.79 -3.67 0.10
N MET A 23 -10.24 -2.61 0.68
CA MET A 23 -9.39 -1.63 0.01
C MET A 23 -8.12 -1.49 0.84
N GLU A 24 -7.05 -2.10 0.35
CA GLU A 24 -5.85 -2.39 1.12
C GLU A 24 -4.70 -1.56 0.56
N ASN A 25 -4.47 -0.36 1.09
CA ASN A 25 -3.33 0.47 0.71
C ASN A 25 -2.03 -0.12 1.29
N GLN A 26 -1.01 -0.26 0.45
CA GLN A 26 0.26 -0.88 0.80
C GLN A 26 1.41 0.06 0.40
N THR A 27 2.48 0.05 1.21
CA THR A 27 3.67 0.87 0.96
C THR A 27 4.64 0.25 -0.04
N CYS A 28 4.44 -1.03 -0.36
CA CYS A 28 5.22 -1.80 -1.32
C CYS A 28 4.31 -2.79 -2.03
N SER A 29 4.77 -3.39 -3.12
CA SER A 29 4.00 -4.36 -3.87
C SER A 29 3.86 -5.70 -3.12
N THR A 30 2.92 -6.52 -3.57
CA THR A 30 3.02 -7.96 -3.31
C THR A 30 4.33 -8.47 -3.90
N ASP A 31 5.01 -9.36 -3.18
CA ASP A 31 6.32 -9.91 -3.57
C ASP A 31 7.49 -8.91 -3.62
N ALA A 32 7.36 -7.73 -2.96
CA ALA A 32 8.31 -6.63 -3.04
C ALA A 32 9.78 -7.04 -2.79
N ILE A 33 10.05 -7.93 -1.82
CA ILE A 33 11.41 -8.35 -1.50
C ILE A 33 12.07 -9.08 -2.68
N ASN A 34 11.34 -10.00 -3.32
CA ASN A 34 11.85 -10.77 -4.45
C ASN A 34 11.96 -9.91 -5.71
N LEU A 35 10.99 -9.04 -5.95
CA LEU A 35 11.02 -8.09 -7.07
C LEU A 35 12.22 -7.12 -6.95
N ASN A 36 12.45 -6.59 -5.75
CA ASN A 36 13.62 -5.75 -5.48
C ASN A 36 14.92 -6.53 -5.72
N ALA A 37 15.03 -7.76 -5.20
CA ALA A 37 16.20 -8.62 -5.43
C ALA A 37 16.42 -8.97 -6.91
N ALA A 38 15.36 -8.94 -7.72
CA ALA A 38 15.42 -9.13 -9.17
C ALA A 38 15.70 -7.84 -9.97
N GLY A 39 15.99 -6.72 -9.30
CA GLY A 39 16.29 -5.42 -9.93
C GLY A 39 15.05 -4.63 -10.36
N LYS A 40 13.86 -4.98 -9.87
CA LYS A 40 12.58 -4.30 -10.14
C LYS A 40 12.18 -3.39 -8.99
N GLU A 41 13.05 -2.42 -8.69
CA GLU A 41 12.92 -1.56 -7.51
C GLU A 41 11.69 -0.63 -7.62
N GLU A 42 11.43 -0.10 -8.82
CA GLU A 42 10.27 0.76 -9.09
C GLU A 42 8.95 0.00 -8.87
N GLU A 43 8.82 -1.22 -9.37
CA GLU A 43 7.60 -1.99 -9.16
C GLU A 43 7.48 -2.49 -7.72
N ALA A 44 8.59 -2.88 -7.09
CA ALA A 44 8.60 -3.36 -5.71
C ALA A 44 8.18 -2.28 -4.70
N HIS A 45 8.66 -1.04 -4.89
CA HIS A 45 8.59 0.04 -3.90
C HIS A 45 8.99 -0.43 -2.49
N LEU A 46 10.05 -1.24 -2.38
CA LEU A 46 10.54 -1.70 -1.09
C LEU A 46 11.12 -0.52 -0.30
N VAL A 47 10.56 -0.23 0.87
CA VAL A 47 11.08 0.82 1.77
C VAL A 47 12.16 0.22 2.67
N ILE A 48 13.34 0.85 2.67
CA ILE A 48 14.48 0.50 3.53
C ILE A 48 14.74 1.70 4.44
N LEU A 49 14.91 1.45 5.75
CA LEU A 49 15.22 2.46 6.75
C LEU A 49 16.58 2.16 7.38
N GLU A 50 17.46 3.16 7.41
CA GLU A 50 18.74 3.07 8.10
C GLU A 50 18.58 3.14 9.63
N PRO A 51 19.61 2.76 10.41
CA PRO A 51 19.54 2.84 11.87
C PRO A 51 19.16 4.24 12.37
N GLY A 52 18.04 4.31 13.10
CA GLY A 52 17.51 5.55 13.66
C GLY A 52 16.49 6.27 12.77
N GLU A 53 16.29 5.80 11.54
CA GLU A 53 15.26 6.36 10.66
C GLU A 53 13.85 5.86 11.01
N SER A 54 12.86 6.65 10.64
CA SER A 54 11.45 6.29 10.74
C SER A 54 10.66 6.91 9.60
N ILE A 55 9.62 6.21 9.16
CA ILE A 55 8.65 6.72 8.20
C ILE A 55 7.25 6.70 8.82
N LYS A 56 6.40 7.62 8.39
CA LYS A 56 5.01 7.72 8.85
C LYS A 56 4.11 7.88 7.64
N GLY A 57 2.95 7.24 7.68
CA GLY A 57 1.89 7.43 6.71
C GLY A 57 0.55 7.59 7.40
N TRP A 58 -0.41 8.13 6.66
CA TRP A 58 -1.78 8.27 7.10
C TRP A 58 -2.74 7.88 5.99
N ILE A 59 -3.92 7.40 6.38
CA ILE A 59 -5.07 7.14 5.51
C ILE A 59 -6.26 7.86 6.14
N ARG A 60 -7.01 8.61 5.34
CA ARG A 60 -8.23 9.30 5.75
C ARG A 60 -9.41 8.79 4.95
N PHE A 61 -10.39 8.27 5.69
CA PHE A 61 -11.72 7.99 5.19
C PHE A 61 -12.61 9.21 5.45
N SER A 62 -13.36 9.61 4.42
CA SER A 62 -14.34 10.68 4.48
C SER A 62 -15.64 10.15 3.89
N ILE A 63 -16.77 10.54 4.49
CA ILE A 63 -18.11 10.28 3.98
C ILE A 63 -18.66 11.64 3.57
N GLU A 64 -19.06 11.77 2.31
CA GLU A 64 -19.57 13.02 1.74
C GLU A 64 -20.90 12.73 1.05
N THR A 65 -21.88 13.63 1.23
CA THR A 65 -23.10 13.62 0.44
C THR A 65 -22.77 14.00 -1.00
N ILE A 66 -23.35 13.27 -1.95
CA ILE A 66 -23.25 13.52 -3.39
C ILE A 66 -24.27 14.59 -3.79
#